data_AF-A0A1I8CK79-F1
#
_entry.id   AF-A0A1I8CK79-F1
#
_cell.length_a   1.000
_cell.length_b   1.000
_cell.length_c   1.000
_cell.angle_alpha   90.00
_cell.angle_beta   90.00
_cell.angle_gamma   90.00
#
_symmetry.space_group_name_H-M   'P 1'
#
loop_
_entity.id
_entity.type
_entity.pdbx_description
1 polymer ?
#
loop_
_entity_poly.entity_id
_entity_poly.type
_entity_poly.pdbx_seq_one_letter_code
_entity_poly.pdbx_strand_id
1 'polypeptide(L)'
;MAEIDTVLLKYTGPPKMYSNIQFLSNNWPKCRTCNSYKPPGTHHCSMCDNCILKMDHHCVWINQCVGDRSHRFFLLFMVSVWIGCCTIVCLGTNTFWNHACLFDCTNTFCQKGLELNYLPWYQFLCSGGNTFTILFVLVVYMLAVMLLIL
;
A
#
# COMPACT_ATOMS: atom_id res chain seq x y z
N MET A 1 3.16 -5.26 35.45
CA MET A 1 4.41 -4.48 35.23
C MET A 1 5.09 -4.80 33.90
N ALA A 2 4.88 -5.97 33.28
CA ALA A 2 5.59 -6.39 32.06
C ALA A 2 5.20 -5.69 30.73
N GLU A 3 4.18 -4.82 30.71
CA GLU A 3 3.63 -4.25 29.46
C GLU A 3 4.12 -2.83 29.16
N ILE A 4 4.65 -2.14 30.17
CA ILE A 4 5.26 -0.80 30.02
C ILE A 4 6.66 -0.92 29.39
N ASP A 5 7.37 -2.01 29.69
CA ASP A 5 8.75 -2.21 29.25
C ASP A 5 8.85 -2.40 27.73
N THR A 6 7.93 -3.11 27.08
CA THR A 6 8.02 -3.39 25.63
C THR A 6 7.75 -2.18 24.73
N VAL A 7 6.95 -1.22 25.17
CA VAL A 7 6.75 0.05 24.43
C VAL A 7 7.95 1.00 24.62
N LEU A 8 8.50 1.05 25.84
CA LEU A 8 9.65 1.89 26.18
C LEU A 8 10.99 1.36 25.64
N LEU A 9 11.18 0.04 25.56
CA LEU A 9 12.43 -0.57 25.09
C LEU A 9 12.77 -0.24 23.63
N LYS A 10 11.81 0.21 22.82
CA LYS A 10 12.11 0.68 21.46
C LYS A 10 12.59 2.13 21.40
N TYR A 11 12.59 2.83 22.53
CA TYR A 11 12.96 4.23 22.69
C TYR A 11 14.24 4.46 23.48
N THR A 12 14.92 3.41 23.94
CA THR A 12 16.03 3.57 24.89
C THR A 12 17.35 3.88 24.20
N GLY A 13 17.80 5.12 24.35
CA GLY A 13 19.22 5.45 24.51
C GLY A 13 19.78 4.94 25.84
N PRO A 14 21.00 5.36 26.25
CA PRO A 14 21.76 4.73 27.33
C PRO A 14 21.06 4.72 28.71
N PRO A 15 21.46 3.80 29.61
CA PRO A 15 20.72 3.38 30.82
C PRO A 15 20.40 4.47 31.88
N LYS A 16 20.93 5.70 31.77
CA LYS A 16 20.60 6.81 32.69
C LYS A 16 19.20 7.42 32.45
N MET A 17 18.50 7.01 31.40
CA MET A 17 17.21 7.59 31.00
C MET A 17 16.00 6.97 31.73
N TYR A 18 16.14 5.80 32.37
CA TYR A 18 15.01 5.01 32.91
C TYR A 18 14.25 5.69 34.06
N SER A 19 14.95 6.34 35.01
CA SER A 19 14.30 7.02 36.15
C SER A 19 13.45 8.22 35.72
N ASN A 20 13.91 8.99 34.73
CA ASN A 20 13.17 10.12 34.16
C ASN A 20 12.00 9.66 33.29
N ILE A 21 12.14 8.55 32.57
CA ILE A 21 11.06 7.98 31.74
C ILE A 21 9.85 7.60 32.59
N GLN A 22 10.05 7.02 33.78
CA GLN A 22 8.95 6.58 34.63
C GLN A 22 8.20 7.76 35.26
N PHE A 23 8.89 8.86 35.57
CA PHE A 23 8.27 10.12 35.96
C PHE A 23 7.51 10.77 34.80
N LEU A 24 8.09 10.79 33.59
CA LEU A 24 7.45 11.34 32.39
C LEU A 24 6.22 10.55 31.97
N SER A 25 6.26 9.21 32.07
CA SER A 25 5.14 8.34 31.70
C SER A 25 3.95 8.51 32.63
N ASN A 26 4.16 8.82 33.91
CA ASN A 26 3.08 9.14 34.86
C ASN A 26 2.29 10.40 34.49
N ASN A 27 2.88 11.31 33.71
CA ASN A 27 2.21 12.52 33.19
C ASN A 27 1.57 12.31 31.82
N TRP A 28 1.75 11.14 31.19
CA TRP A 28 1.16 10.87 29.89
C TRP A 28 -0.32 10.53 30.00
N PRO A 29 -1.15 10.93 29.01
CA PRO A 29 -2.55 10.56 29.01
C PRO A 29 -2.69 9.05 28.84
N LYS A 30 -3.51 8.42 29.67
CA LYS A 30 -3.76 6.98 29.60
C LYS A 30 -4.78 6.65 28.49
N CYS A 31 -4.57 5.56 27.77
CA CYS A 31 -5.57 4.99 26.86
C CYS A 31 -6.63 4.26 27.68
N ARG A 32 -7.91 4.53 27.39
CA ARG A 32 -9.04 3.89 28.09
C ARG A 32 -9.19 2.42 27.68
N THR A 33 -9.00 2.11 26.39
CA THR A 33 -9.15 0.75 25.85
C THR A 33 -7.98 -0.14 26.22
N CYS A 34 -6.75 0.27 25.90
CA CYS A 34 -5.55 -0.55 26.14
C CYS A 34 -5.02 -0.47 27.58
N ASN A 35 -5.59 0.38 28.43
CA ASN A 35 -5.15 0.60 29.82
C ASN A 35 -3.66 0.96 29.99
N SER A 36 -3.03 1.54 28.96
CA SER A 36 -1.61 1.90 28.92
C SER A 36 -1.39 3.42 28.77
N TYR A 37 -0.28 3.93 29.30
CA TYR A 37 0.11 5.34 29.11
C TYR A 37 0.48 5.58 27.65
N LYS A 38 0.02 6.70 27.07
CA LYS A 38 0.26 7.06 25.67
C LYS A 38 1.44 8.03 25.57
N PRO A 39 2.63 7.60 25.09
CA PRO A 39 3.68 8.54 24.73
C PRO A 39 3.17 9.65 23.80
N PRO A 40 3.81 10.83 23.77
CA PRO A 40 3.43 11.91 22.87
C PRO A 40 3.29 11.44 21.41
N GLY A 41 2.20 11.84 20.76
CA GLY A 41 1.86 11.43 19.38
C GLY A 41 1.31 10.01 19.25
N THR A 42 1.05 9.29 20.35
CA THR A 42 0.43 7.96 20.31
C THR A 42 -1.10 8.06 20.29
N HIS A 43 -1.72 7.38 19.34
CA HIS A 43 -3.18 7.33 19.21
C HIS A 43 -3.65 5.88 19.20
N HIS A 44 -4.81 5.61 19.80
CA HIS A 44 -5.43 4.30 19.76
C HIS A 44 -6.22 4.18 18.45
N CYS A 45 -5.91 3.17 17.65
CA CYS A 45 -6.69 2.83 16.47
C CYS A 45 -7.74 1.79 16.85
N SER A 46 -9.02 2.13 16.71
CA SER A 46 -10.12 1.19 16.97
C SER A 46 -10.16 0.00 16.01
N MET A 47 -9.67 0.18 14.77
CA MET A 47 -9.64 -0.90 13.77
C MET A 47 -8.53 -1.93 14.05
N CYS A 48 -7.39 -1.50 14.60
CA CYS A 48 -6.28 -2.39 14.98
C CYS A 48 -6.31 -2.79 16.46
N ASP A 49 -7.22 -2.21 17.24
CA ASP A 49 -7.37 -2.36 18.70
C ASP A 49 -6.05 -2.21 19.49
N ASN A 50 -5.21 -1.27 19.08
CA ASN A 50 -3.93 -1.01 19.72
C ASN A 50 -3.51 0.46 19.63
N CYS A 51 -2.62 0.86 20.54
CA CYS A 51 -2.00 2.18 20.55
C CYS A 51 -0.84 2.24 19.55
N ILE A 52 -0.97 3.07 18.53
CA ILE A 52 0.03 3.29 17.50
C ILE A 52 0.80 4.57 17.78
N LEU A 53 2.11 4.44 17.78
CA LEU A 53 3.07 5.47 18.11
C LEU A 53 3.32 6.40 16.93
N LYS A 54 3.26 7.73 17.14
CA LYS A 54 3.25 8.74 16.08
C LYS A 54 2.31 8.31 14.94
N MET A 55 1.10 7.92 15.32
CA MET A 55 0.11 7.44 14.37
C MET A 55 -0.20 8.56 13.38
N ASP A 56 -0.08 8.25 12.10
CA ASP A 56 -0.57 9.10 11.03
C ASP A 56 -2.02 8.71 10.74
N HIS A 57 -2.24 7.52 10.19
CA HIS A 57 -3.58 7.01 9.89
C HIS A 57 -3.66 5.48 9.90
N HIS A 58 -4.88 4.94 9.93
CA HIS A 58 -5.12 3.55 9.57
C HIS A 58 -5.40 3.48 8.07
N CYS A 59 -4.51 2.81 7.33
CA CYS A 59 -4.65 2.70 5.89
C CYS A 59 -5.43 1.44 5.56
N VAL A 60 -6.65 1.63 5.02
CA VAL A 60 -7.53 0.53 4.61
C VAL A 60 -6.93 -0.30 3.47
N TRP A 61 -6.09 0.31 2.62
CA TRP A 61 -5.49 -0.34 1.44
C TRP A 61 -4.46 -1.40 1.80
N ILE A 62 -3.71 -1.19 2.89
CA ILE A 62 -2.74 -2.16 3.41
C ILE A 62 -3.24 -2.88 4.66
N ASN A 63 -4.48 -2.58 5.09
CA ASN A 63 -5.11 -3.08 6.32
C ASN A 63 -4.20 -2.96 7.55
N GLN A 64 -3.48 -1.85 7.67
CA GLN A 64 -2.49 -1.61 8.72
C GLN A 64 -2.40 -0.12 9.06
N CYS A 65 -2.00 0.18 10.29
CA CYS A 65 -1.68 1.54 10.69
C CYS A 65 -0.31 2.00 10.18
N VAL A 66 -0.29 3.22 9.66
CA VAL A 66 0.91 3.98 9.35
C VAL A 66 1.28 4.80 10.59
N GLY A 67 2.47 4.56 11.11
CA GLY A 67 3.02 5.28 12.26
C GLY A 67 4.54 5.14 12.31
N ASP A 68 5.17 5.48 13.43
CA ASP A 68 6.64 5.61 13.55
C ASP A 68 7.44 4.44 12.92
N ARG A 69 6.99 3.20 13.14
CA ARG A 69 7.67 1.98 12.69
C ARG A 69 7.41 1.62 11.22
N SER A 70 6.24 2.00 10.69
CA SER A 70 5.76 1.62 9.35
C SER A 70 5.85 2.76 8.34
N HIS A 71 6.00 4.01 8.78
CA HIS A 71 5.94 5.20 7.94
C HIS A 71 6.93 5.16 6.76
N ARG A 72 8.18 4.73 7.00
CA ARG A 72 9.18 4.58 5.93
C ARG A 72 8.78 3.53 4.87
N PHE A 73 8.15 2.43 5.30
CA PHE A 73 7.72 1.37 4.39
C PHE A 73 6.50 1.80 3.58
N PHE A 74 5.61 2.57 4.21
CA PHE A 74 4.48 3.18 3.52
C PHE A 74 4.95 4.15 2.43
N LEU A 75 5.95 5.00 2.71
CA LEU A 75 6.53 5.88 1.69
C LEU A 75 7.16 5.11 0.52
N LEU A 76 7.92 4.04 0.81
CA LEU A 76 8.49 3.18 -0.23
C LEU A 76 7.40 2.48 -1.06
N PHE A 77 6.33 2.04 -0.42
CA PHE A 77 5.15 1.49 -1.10
C PHE A 77 4.53 2.53 -2.04
N MET A 78 4.28 3.76 -1.59
CA MET A 78 3.72 4.83 -2.43
C MET A 78 4.61 5.13 -3.65
N VAL A 79 5.93 5.25 -3.45
CA VAL A 79 6.88 5.45 -4.56
C VAL A 79 6.87 4.27 -5.53
N SER A 80 6.81 3.04 -5.03
CA SER A 80 6.75 1.84 -5.87
C SER A 80 5.47 1.78 -6.70
N VAL A 81 4.33 2.13 -6.10
CA VAL A 81 3.04 2.24 -6.81
C VAL A 81 3.13 3.31 -7.91
N TRP A 82 3.70 4.47 -7.61
CA TRP A 82 3.84 5.56 -8.58
C TRP A 82 4.73 5.14 -9.78
N ILE A 83 5.89 4.54 -9.51
CA ILE A 83 6.78 3.99 -10.55
C ILE A 83 6.07 2.91 -11.37
N GLY A 84 5.32 2.02 -10.71
CA GLY A 84 4.53 0.99 -11.37
C GLY A 84 3.49 1.58 -12.33
N CYS A 85 2.76 2.61 -11.89
CA CYS A 85 1.78 3.30 -12.72
C CYS A 85 2.45 4.02 -13.91
N CYS A 86 3.57 4.72 -13.69
CA CYS A 86 4.35 5.32 -14.78
C CYS A 86 4.80 4.27 -15.80
N THR A 87 5.26 3.11 -15.33
CA THR A 87 5.70 2.02 -16.22
C THR A 87 4.53 1.50 -17.07
N ILE A 88 3.35 1.29 -16.47
CA ILE A 88 2.13 0.87 -17.18
C ILE A 88 1.72 1.91 -18.23
N VAL A 89 1.70 3.19 -17.88
CA VAL A 89 1.31 4.27 -18.81
C VAL A 89 2.31 4.41 -19.96
N CYS A 90 3.61 4.52 -19.66
CA CYS A 90 4.63 4.75 -20.67
C CYS A 90 4.80 3.56 -21.61
N LEU A 91 4.94 2.34 -21.06
CA LEU A 91 5.19 1.14 -21.89
C LEU A 91 3.89 0.55 -22.47
N GLY A 92 2.76 0.74 -21.78
CA GLY A 92 1.45 0.21 -22.19
C GLY A 92 0.71 1.02 -23.24
N THR A 93 1.21 2.19 -23.65
CA THR A 93 0.52 3.08 -24.62
C THR A 93 0.24 2.40 -25.96
N ASN A 94 1.21 1.65 -26.52
CA ASN A 94 1.00 0.91 -27.76
C ASN A 94 -0.07 -0.17 -27.60
N THR A 95 -0.03 -0.91 -26.49
CA THR A 95 -1.02 -1.94 -26.19
C THR A 95 -2.40 -1.33 -26.02
N PHE A 96 -2.52 -0.21 -25.31
CA PHE A 96 -3.77 0.53 -25.17
C PHE A 96 -4.31 0.95 -26.53
N TRP A 97 -3.50 1.60 -27.38
CA TRP A 97 -3.93 2.05 -28.70
C TRP A 97 -4.41 0.89 -29.58
N ASN A 98 -3.69 -0.24 -29.60
CA ASN A 98 -4.08 -1.44 -30.35
C ASN A 98 -5.42 -2.06 -29.91
N HIS A 99 -5.86 -1.81 -28.68
CA HIS A 99 -7.13 -2.32 -28.12
C HIS A 99 -8.23 -1.26 -28.04
N ALA A 100 -7.88 0.03 -28.18
CA ALA A 100 -8.82 1.15 -28.20
C ALA A 100 -9.36 1.46 -29.62
N CYS A 101 -8.90 0.74 -30.66
CA CYS A 101 -9.36 0.91 -32.04
C CYS A 101 -10.89 0.66 -32.17
N LEU A 102 -11.59 1.56 -32.87
CA LEU A 102 -13.01 1.42 -33.21
C LEU A 102 -13.25 0.62 -34.52
N PHE A 103 -12.22 0.42 -35.34
CA PHE A 103 -12.28 -0.35 -36.60
C PHE A 103 -11.00 -1.18 -36.82
N ASP A 104 -11.21 -2.45 -37.18
CA ASP A 104 -10.26 -3.51 -37.58
C ASP A 104 -9.04 -3.73 -36.65
N CYS A 105 -9.30 -4.32 -35.49
CA CYS A 105 -8.28 -4.69 -34.51
C CYS A 105 -7.59 -6.01 -34.92
N THR A 106 -6.58 -5.93 -35.80
CA THR A 106 -5.76 -7.08 -36.25
C THR A 106 -4.44 -7.25 -35.49
N ASN A 107 -4.09 -6.28 -34.64
CA ASN A 107 -2.86 -6.25 -33.83
C ASN A 107 -3.12 -6.42 -32.33
N THR A 108 -4.22 -7.11 -31.97
CA THR A 108 -4.57 -7.34 -30.57
C THR A 108 -3.66 -8.39 -29.92
N PHE A 109 -3.60 -8.37 -28.59
CA PHE A 109 -2.80 -9.31 -27.81
C PHE A 109 -3.18 -10.77 -28.11
N CYS A 110 -4.48 -11.06 -28.28
CA CYS A 110 -4.96 -12.41 -28.54
C CYS A 110 -4.72 -12.88 -29.98
N GLN A 111 -4.61 -11.98 -30.95
CA GLN A 111 -4.24 -12.34 -32.33
C GLN A 111 -2.75 -12.67 -32.49
N LYS A 112 -1.88 -12.15 -31.61
CA LYS A 112 -0.44 -12.49 -31.57
C LYS A 112 -0.16 -13.84 -30.90
N GLY A 113 -1.12 -14.75 -30.91
CA GLY A 113 -1.08 -15.99 -30.13
C GLY A 113 0.12 -16.89 -30.40
N LEU A 114 0.64 -16.93 -31.63
CA LEU A 114 1.84 -17.72 -31.93
C LEU A 114 3.09 -17.21 -31.20
N GLU A 115 3.17 -15.92 -30.90
CA GLU A 115 4.33 -15.30 -30.26
C GLU A 115 4.19 -15.17 -28.74
N LEU A 116 2.96 -15.19 -28.22
CA LEU A 116 2.67 -14.84 -26.82
C LEU A 116 2.00 -15.96 -26.02
N ASN A 117 1.78 -17.14 -26.61
CA ASN A 117 1.13 -18.27 -25.94
C ASN A 117 1.85 -18.80 -24.69
N TYR A 118 3.16 -18.55 -24.54
CA TYR A 118 3.94 -18.96 -23.38
C TYR A 118 3.68 -18.10 -22.13
N LEU A 119 2.98 -16.96 -22.27
CA LEU A 119 2.68 -16.10 -21.14
C LEU A 119 1.65 -16.78 -20.21
N PRO A 120 1.88 -16.79 -18.87
CA PRO A 120 1.04 -17.53 -17.92
C PRO A 120 -0.46 -17.21 -17.99
N TRP A 121 -0.81 -15.98 -18.36
CA TRP A 121 -2.20 -15.50 -18.38
C TRP A 121 -2.81 -15.43 -19.78
N TYR A 122 -2.07 -15.82 -20.82
CA TYR A 122 -2.52 -15.69 -22.21
C TYR A 122 -3.84 -16.44 -22.46
N GLN A 123 -3.90 -17.72 -22.08
CA GLN A 123 -5.09 -18.56 -22.28
C GLN A 123 -6.31 -18.01 -21.53
N PHE A 124 -6.12 -17.51 -20.31
CA PHE A 124 -7.19 -16.92 -19.50
C PHE A 124 -7.72 -15.62 -20.13
N LEU A 125 -6.82 -14.69 -20.46
CA LEU A 125 -7.17 -13.39 -21.04
C LEU A 125 -7.82 -13.51 -22.41
N CYS A 126 -7.45 -14.53 -23.19
CA CYS A 126 -7.98 -14.77 -24.53
C CYS A 126 -9.10 -15.82 -24.59
N SER A 127 -9.52 -16.39 -23.44
CA SER A 127 -10.56 -17.43 -23.38
C SER A 127 -11.92 -16.97 -23.95
N GLY A 128 -12.24 -15.68 -23.80
CA GLY A 128 -13.43 -15.03 -24.36
C GLY A 128 -13.19 -14.26 -25.66
N GLY A 129 -12.10 -14.56 -26.38
CA GLY A 129 -11.64 -13.77 -27.52
C GLY A 129 -11.10 -12.40 -27.12
N ASN A 130 -11.20 -11.42 -28.01
CA ASN A 130 -10.60 -10.10 -27.81
C ASN A 130 -11.33 -9.25 -26.75
N THR A 131 -12.63 -9.46 -26.54
CA THR A 131 -13.47 -8.60 -25.69
C THR A 131 -12.98 -8.53 -24.25
N PHE A 132 -12.65 -9.68 -23.65
CA PHE A 132 -12.18 -9.73 -22.26
C PHE A 132 -10.83 -9.03 -22.10
N THR A 133 -9.89 -9.27 -23.02
CA THR A 133 -8.59 -8.60 -23.00
C THR A 133 -8.71 -7.09 -23.22
N ILE A 134 -9.58 -6.63 -24.12
CA ILE A 134 -9.83 -5.20 -24.34
C ILE A 134 -10.31 -4.54 -23.05
N LEU A 135 -11.34 -5.10 -22.41
CA LEU A 135 -11.87 -4.55 -21.15
C LEU A 135 -10.80 -4.52 -20.06
N PHE A 136 -10.02 -5.60 -19.93
CA PHE A 136 -8.93 -5.67 -18.96
C PHE A 136 -7.87 -4.58 -19.19
N VAL A 137 -7.38 -4.42 -20.42
CA VAL A 137 -6.37 -3.40 -20.77
C VAL A 137 -6.90 -1.99 -20.51
N LEU A 138 -8.15 -1.70 -20.92
CA LEU A 138 -8.77 -0.40 -20.69
C LEU A 138 -8.89 -0.09 -19.20
N VAL A 139 -9.39 -1.04 -18.40
CA VAL A 139 -9.55 -0.86 -16.95
C VAL A 139 -8.20 -0.64 -16.28
N VAL A 140 -7.20 -1.48 -16.55
CA VAL A 140 -5.87 -1.36 -15.95
C VAL A 140 -5.20 -0.04 -16.31
N TYR A 141 -5.28 0.38 -17.58
CA TYR A 141 -4.69 1.65 -18.02
C TYR A 141 -5.39 2.85 -17.38
N MET A 142 -6.72 2.86 -17.35
CA MET A 142 -7.50 3.94 -16.73
C MET A 142 -7.27 4.01 -15.22
N LEU A 143 -7.20 2.88 -14.54
CA LEU A 143 -6.86 2.83 -13.11
C LEU A 143 -5.45 3.37 -12.85
N ALA A 144 -4.46 2.99 -13.68
CA ALA A 144 -3.10 3.51 -13.54
C ALA A 144 -3.03 5.03 -13.76
N VAL A 145 -3.75 5.57 -14.73
CA VAL A 145 -3.84 7.03 -14.94
C VAL A 145 -4.55 7.70 -13.76
N MET A 146 -5.67 7.15 -13.28
CA MET A 146 -6.39 7.67 -12.12
C MET A 146 -5.50 7.71 -10.87
N LEU A 147 -4.72 6.66 -10.62
CA LEU A 147 -3.81 6.58 -9.48
C LEU A 147 -2.59 7.51 -9.60
N LEU A 148 -2.26 7.99 -10.81
CA LEU A 148 -1.18 8.98 -11.01
C LEU A 148 -1.63 10.41 -10.77
N ILE A 149 -2.93 10.70 -10.96
CA ILE A 149 -3.49 12.04 -10.79
C ILE A 149 -4.02 12.31 -9.37
N LEU A 150 -4.18 11.26 -8.55
CA LEU A 150 -4.55 11.31 -7.14
C LEU A 150 -3.31 11.52 -6.25
#